data_AF-A0A926V4H7-F1
#
_entry.id   AF-A0A926V4H7-F1
#
_cell.length_a   1.000
_cell.length_b   1.000
_cell.length_c   1.000
_cell.angle_alpha   90.00
_cell.angle_beta   90.00
_cell.angle_gamma   90.00
#
_symmetry.space_group_name_H-M   'P 1'
#
loop_
_entity.id
_entity.type
_entity.pdbx_description
1 polymer ?
#
loop_
_entity_poly.entity_id
_entity_poly.type
_entity_poly.pdbx_seq_one_letter_code
_entity_poly.pdbx_strand_id
1 'polypeptide(L)'
;MGKKTVALGQPEVSHLIRKLRQLTQLSQEQLAETLGVAFSTVNRWENGRIQPSSLALKQIKMMLSELSHSSTVEHREKGQALLDQYFTDIESGVR
;
A
#
# COMPACT_ATOMS: atom_id res chain seq x y z
N MET A 1 -21.38 2.70 20.33
CA MET A 1 -20.36 1.64 20.53
C MET A 1 -19.43 1.69 19.32
N GLY A 2 -18.15 2.03 19.53
CA GLY A 2 -17.26 2.60 18.51
C GLY A 2 -17.07 1.76 17.25
N LYS A 3 -17.10 2.43 16.09
CA LYS A 3 -16.78 1.85 14.78
C LYS A 3 -15.34 1.33 14.82
N LYS A 4 -15.14 0.01 14.87
CA LYS A 4 -13.84 -0.60 14.62
C LYS A 4 -13.61 -0.61 13.11
N THR A 5 -13.10 0.51 12.60
CA THR A 5 -12.42 0.50 11.30
C THR A 5 -11.25 -0.46 11.47
N VAL A 6 -11.21 -1.55 10.69
CA VAL A 6 -10.11 -2.51 10.73
C VAL A 6 -8.89 -1.80 10.12
N ALA A 7 -8.17 -1.05 10.97
CA ALA A 7 -6.91 -0.43 10.61
C ALA A 7 -5.90 -1.55 10.39
N LEU A 8 -5.25 -1.59 9.22
CA LEU A 8 -4.11 -2.48 8.97
C LEU A 8 -3.09 -2.31 10.11
N GLY A 9 -2.70 -3.42 10.73
CA GLY A 9 -1.67 -3.42 11.77
C GLY A 9 -0.28 -3.07 11.21
N GLN A 10 0.67 -2.80 12.12
CA GLN A 10 2.05 -2.41 11.79
C GLN A 10 2.85 -3.46 11.00
N PRO A 11 2.78 -4.79 11.29
CA PRO A 11 3.50 -5.75 10.46
C PRO A 11 2.86 -5.88 9.06
N GLU A 12 1.54 -5.74 8.94
CA GLU A 12 0.81 -5.87 7.68
C GLU A 12 1.16 -4.75 6.70
N VAL A 13 1.18 -3.49 7.17
CA VAL A 13 1.51 -2.35 6.29
C VAL A 13 2.97 -2.38 5.83
N SER A 14 3.87 -2.83 6.71
CA SER A 14 5.31 -2.93 6.42
C SER A 14 5.57 -3.93 5.29
N HIS A 15 4.85 -5.04 5.28
CA HIS A 15 4.92 -6.04 4.23
C HIS A 15 4.29 -5.56 2.92
N LEU A 16 3.13 -4.89 2.98
CA LEU A 16 2.50 -4.28 1.82
C LEU A 16 3.46 -3.36 1.06
N ILE A 17 4.11 -2.43 1.76
CA ILE A 17 4.99 -1.43 1.15
C ILE A 17 6.22 -2.09 0.52
N ARG A 18 6.84 -3.07 1.20
CA ARG A 18 7.95 -3.84 0.63
C ARG A 18 7.54 -4.61 -0.62
N LYS A 19 6.38 -5.27 -0.60
CA LYS A 19 5.87 -6.05 -1.74
C LYS A 19 5.59 -5.13 -2.93
N LEU A 20 4.94 -3.99 -2.71
CA LEU A 20 4.71 -2.97 -3.74
C LEU A 20 6.05 -2.53 -4.35
N ARG A 21 7.01 -2.15 -3.52
CA ARG A 21 8.34 -1.70 -3.96
C ARG A 21 9.07 -2.75 -4.81
N GLN A 22 9.02 -4.01 -4.40
CA GLN A 22 9.63 -5.12 -5.13
C GLN A 22 8.92 -5.38 -6.47
N LEU A 23 7.58 -5.32 -6.49
CA LEU A 23 6.77 -5.49 -7.70
C LEU A 23 7.09 -4.43 -8.76
N THR A 24 7.35 -3.20 -8.31
CA THR A 24 7.67 -2.07 -9.17
C THR A 24 9.18 -1.89 -9.41
N GLN A 25 10.01 -2.74 -8.79
CA GLN A 25 11.48 -2.68 -8.83
C GLN A 25 12.06 -1.31 -8.42
N LEU A 26 11.37 -0.60 -7.52
CA LEU A 26 11.81 0.72 -7.06
C LEU A 26 12.77 0.60 -5.86
N SER A 27 13.68 1.55 -5.74
CA SER A 27 14.37 1.82 -4.47
C SER A 27 13.39 2.44 -3.46
N GLN A 28 13.77 2.49 -2.18
CA GLN A 28 12.98 3.20 -1.18
C GLN A 28 12.87 4.70 -1.50
N GLU A 29 13.91 5.30 -2.10
CA GLU A 29 13.93 6.69 -2.53
C GLU A 29 12.97 6.93 -3.69
N GLN A 30 13.02 6.09 -4.73
CA GLN A 30 12.12 6.19 -5.88
C GLN A 30 10.66 5.97 -5.50
N LEU A 31 10.38 5.04 -4.58
CA LEU A 31 9.02 4.87 -4.06
C LEU A 31 8.58 6.10 -3.26
N ALA A 32 9.48 6.70 -2.47
CA ALA A 32 9.19 7.92 -1.72
C ALA A 32 8.87 9.10 -2.65
N GLU A 33 9.65 9.28 -3.72
CA GLU A 33 9.40 10.26 -4.77
C GLU A 33 8.04 10.03 -5.45
N THR A 34 7.74 8.78 -5.80
CA THR A 34 6.46 8.40 -6.43
C THR A 34 5.26 8.72 -5.52
N LEU A 35 5.40 8.53 -4.20
CA LEU A 35 4.36 8.80 -3.23
C LEU A 35 4.36 10.26 -2.72
N GLY A 36 5.33 11.09 -3.11
CA GLY A 36 5.45 12.48 -2.66
C GLY A 36 5.81 12.61 -1.17
N VAL A 37 6.60 11.68 -0.64
CA VAL A 37 7.07 11.69 0.77
C VAL A 37 8.59 11.64 0.84
N ALA A 38 9.16 11.96 2.00
CA ALA A 38 10.61 11.82 2.21
C ALA A 38 11.02 10.34 2.29
N PHE A 39 12.23 10.00 1.80
CA PHE A 39 12.84 8.65 1.94
C PHE A 39 12.74 8.08 3.35
N SER A 40 13.04 8.91 4.37
CA SER A 40 13.00 8.50 5.78
C SER A 40 11.61 8.04 6.23
N THR A 41 10.56 8.49 5.55
CA THR A 41 9.17 8.08 5.78
C THR A 41 8.95 6.64 5.32
N VAL A 42 9.31 6.33 4.06
CA VAL A 42 9.23 4.96 3.52
C VAL A 42 10.10 4.00 4.33
N ASN A 43 11.31 4.41 4.70
CA ASN A 43 12.19 3.60 5.55
C ASN A 43 11.56 3.29 6.92
N ARG A 44 10.87 4.26 7.55
CA ARG A 44 10.17 4.02 8.82
C ARG A 44 8.94 3.13 8.65
N TRP A 45 8.22 3.25 7.54
CA TRP A 45 7.08 2.39 7.22
C TRP A 45 7.53 0.94 7.01
N GLU A 46 8.54 0.70 6.18
CA GLU A 46 9.04 -0.66 5.98
C GLU A 46 9.56 -1.24 7.32
N ASN A 47 10.25 -0.46 8.14
CA ASN A 47 10.72 -0.97 9.45
C ASN A 47 9.63 -1.02 10.54
N GLY A 48 8.34 -0.83 10.22
CA GLY A 48 7.24 -0.92 11.18
C GLY A 48 7.30 0.11 12.31
N ARG A 49 8.02 1.22 12.10
CA ARG A 49 8.22 2.25 13.14
C ARG A 49 7.05 3.22 13.21
N ILE A 50 6.43 3.53 12.07
CA ILE A 50 5.27 4.44 11.96
C ILE A 50 4.31 3.90 10.89
N GLN A 51 3.04 4.27 11.00
CA GLN A 51 2.03 3.95 9.99
C GLN A 51 1.99 5.01 8.88
N PRO A 52 1.69 4.64 7.63
CA PRO A 52 1.30 5.58 6.59
C PRO A 52 0.03 6.33 7.00
N SER A 53 -0.09 7.59 6.58
CA SER A 53 -1.33 8.34 6.73
C SER A 53 -2.43 7.77 5.83
N SER A 54 -3.68 8.15 6.07
CA SER A 54 -4.80 7.80 5.18
C SER A 54 -4.57 8.26 3.74
N LEU A 55 -3.94 9.43 3.55
CA LEU A 55 -3.56 9.94 2.23
C LEU A 55 -2.52 9.03 1.55
N ALA A 56 -1.48 8.62 2.28
CA ALA A 56 -0.45 7.72 1.76
C ALA A 56 -1.04 6.34 1.42
N LEU A 57 -1.91 5.79 2.26
CA LEU A 57 -2.63 4.54 1.95
C LEU A 57 -3.50 4.66 0.70
N LYS A 58 -4.15 5.81 0.49
CA LYS A 58 -4.91 6.07 -0.74
C LYS A 58 -4.00 6.10 -1.97
N GLN A 59 -2.83 6.74 -1.89
CA GLN A 59 -1.85 6.74 -2.98
C GLN A 59 -1.32 5.34 -3.29
N ILE A 60 -0.99 4.55 -2.26
CA ILE A 60 -0.58 3.15 -2.39
C ILE A 60 -1.69 2.33 -3.07
N LYS A 61 -2.95 2.49 -2.65
CA LYS A 61 -4.10 1.81 -3.27
C LYS A 61 -4.26 2.19 -4.75
N MET A 62 -4.13 3.48 -5.09
CA MET A 62 -4.19 3.94 -6.49
C MET A 62 -3.08 3.32 -7.33
N MET A 63 -1.84 3.32 -6.85
CA MET A 63 -0.71 2.70 -7.55
C MET A 63 -0.93 1.19 -7.78
N LEU A 64 -1.46 0.46 -6.80
CA LEU A 64 -1.82 -0.94 -6.97
C LEU A 64 -2.96 -1.15 -7.96
N SER A 65 -3.94 -0.25 -7.99
CA SER A 65 -5.01 -0.25 -9.00
C SER A 65 -4.47 -0.02 -10.40
N GLU A 66 -3.46 0.83 -10.58
CA GLU A 66 -2.80 1.00 -11.88
C GLU A 66 -2.06 -0.27 -12.30
N LEU A 67 -1.34 -0.90 -11.37
CA LEU A 67 -0.63 -2.17 -11.62
C LEU A 67 -1.60 -3.30 -11.95
N SER A 68 -2.79 -3.35 -11.33
CA SER A 68 -3.80 -4.38 -11.62
C SER A 68 -4.37 -4.29 -13.05
N HIS A 69 -4.21 -3.15 -13.73
CA HIS A 69 -4.61 -2.91 -15.12
C HIS A 69 -3.41 -2.80 -16.09
N SER A 70 -2.19 -3.12 -15.64
CA SER A 70 -0.97 -3.06 -16.44
C SER A 70 -1.00 -4.04 -17.64
N SER A 71 -0.21 -3.78 -18.68
CA SER A 71 -0.05 -4.70 -19.81
C SER A 71 0.72 -5.97 -19.44
N THR A 72 1.51 -5.96 -18.37
CA THR A 72 2.25 -7.13 -17.89
C THR A 72 1.36 -8.04 -17.04
N VAL A 73 1.40 -9.35 -17.29
CA VAL A 73 0.61 -10.34 -16.51
C VAL A 73 1.00 -10.30 -15.04
N GLU A 74 2.30 -10.22 -14.76
CA GLU A 74 2.83 -10.19 -13.38
C GLU A 74 2.30 -9.00 -12.58
N HIS A 75 2.30 -7.78 -13.16
CA HIS A 75 1.76 -6.62 -12.45
C HIS A 75 0.26 -6.75 -12.23
N ARG A 76 -0.50 -7.26 -13.21
CA ARG A 76 -1.94 -7.45 -13.04
C ARG A 76 -2.27 -8.38 -11.89
N GLU A 77 -1.70 -9.58 -11.91
CA GLU A 77 -1.99 -10.63 -10.92
C GLU A 77 -1.50 -10.23 -9.53
N LYS A 78 -0.25 -9.76 -9.40
CA LYS A 78 0.30 -9.37 -8.09
C LYS A 78 -0.32 -8.07 -7.57
N GLY A 79 -0.60 -7.10 -8.45
CA GLY A 79 -1.29 -5.87 -8.11
C GLY A 79 -2.69 -6.15 -7.58
N GLN A 80 -3.47 -6.98 -8.28
CA GLN A 80 -4.79 -7.42 -7.83
C GLN A 80 -4.71 -8.20 -6.51
N ALA A 81 -3.78 -9.15 -6.38
CA ALA A 81 -3.62 -9.91 -5.15
C ALA A 81 -3.29 -9.02 -3.93
N LEU A 82 -2.49 -7.97 -4.12
CA LEU A 82 -2.20 -7.00 -3.05
C LEU A 82 -3.43 -6.13 -2.71
N LEU A 83 -4.24 -5.75 -3.70
CA LEU A 83 -5.52 -5.07 -3.45
C LEU A 83 -6.45 -5.96 -2.63
N ASP A 84 -6.61 -7.22 -3.03
CA ASP A 84 -7.50 -8.16 -2.37
C ASP A 84 -7.01 -8.49 -0.95
N GLN A 85 -5.69 -8.58 -0.75
CA GLN A 85 -5.10 -8.88 0.55
C GLN A 85 -5.22 -7.74 1.56
N TYR A 86 -5.04 -6.47 1.11
CA TYR A 86 -4.86 -5.34 2.03
C TYR A 86 -5.95 -4.27 1.95
N PHE A 87 -6.80 -4.30 0.92
CA PHE A 87 -7.81 -3.27 0.67
C PHE A 87 -9.22 -3.83 0.43
N THR A 88 -9.47 -5.11 0.76
CA THR A 88 -10.82 -5.70 0.75
C THR A 88 -11.74 -4.96 1.72
N ASP A 89 -12.70 -4.22 1.15
CA ASP A 89 -13.82 -3.51 1.78
C ASP A 89 -13.58 -2.88 3.17
N ILE A 90 -12.79 -1.80 3.18
CA ILE A 90 -12.99 -0.69 4.14
C ILE A 90 -14.35 0.03 3.86
N GLU A 91 -15.01 -0.25 2.73
CA GLU A 91 -16.28 0.35 2.30
C GLU A 91 -17.54 -0.49 2.57
N SER A 92 -17.52 -1.43 3.52
CA SER A 92 -18.78 -2.02 4.06
C SER A 92 -19.43 -1.15 5.14
N GLY A 93 -19.13 0.16 5.18
CA GLY A 93 -19.73 1.16 6.06
C GLY A 93 -21.00 1.83 5.51
N VAL A 94 -21.56 1.35 4.39
CA VAL A 94 -22.90 1.74 3.95
C VAL A 94 -23.92 0.74 4.50
N ARG A 95 -24.42 1.06 5.70
CA ARG A 95 -25.82 1.04 6.11
C ARG A 95 -25.99 1.85 7.38
#